data_AF-A0A225DB88-F1
#
_entry.id   AF-A0A225DB88-F1
#
_cell.length_a   1.000
_cell.length_b   1.000
_cell.length_c   1.000
_cell.angle_alpha   90.00
_cell.angle_beta   90.00
_cell.angle_gamma   90.00
#
_symmetry.space_group_name_H-M   'P 1'
#
loop_
_entity.id
_entity.type
_entity.pdbx_description
1 polymer ?
#
loop_
_entity_poly.entity_id
_entity_poly.type
_entity_poly.pdbx_seq_one_letter_code
_entity_poly.pdbx_strand_id
1 'polypeptide(L)'
;MTIPTLILTIITATLTTAPVSPQDKSAPPRKDQVEESAKKIKELQKKRIEILKNATEASLKLLKANRLDVADALDSRTTLLRAELEATANEAERITLIQNGIDWMKALGDWAGSLTGPSRVTELDVLKIRAKHIELEIFLERAKVREAREKEREKEKKKP
;
A
#
# COMPACT_ATOMS: atom_id res chain seq x y z
N MET A 1 -35.25 13.27 -8.22
CA MET A 1 -35.78 14.34 -7.35
C MET A 1 -36.44 13.61 -6.19
N THR A 2 -36.00 13.67 -4.93
CA THR A 2 -35.60 14.81 -4.09
C THR A 2 -34.83 14.29 -2.86
N ILE A 3 -33.75 14.98 -2.48
CA ILE A 3 -33.24 15.04 -1.09
C ILE A 3 -34.14 16.07 -0.37
N PRO A 4 -34.59 15.85 0.87
CA PRO A 4 -33.95 16.45 2.07
C PRO A 4 -34.02 15.48 3.28
N THR A 5 -33.30 15.62 4.40
CA THR A 5 -33.28 16.79 5.28
C THR A 5 -32.23 16.55 6.38
N LEU A 6 -31.39 17.56 6.60
CA LEU A 6 -30.53 17.71 7.77
C LEU A 6 -31.40 17.83 9.03
N ILE A 7 -31.17 16.98 10.04
CA ILE A 7 -31.69 17.21 11.39
C ILE A 7 -30.55 17.71 12.26
N LEU A 8 -30.60 19.02 12.46
CA LEU A 8 -29.86 19.84 13.40
C LEU A 8 -30.31 19.48 14.83
N THR A 9 -29.46 18.81 15.61
CA THR A 9 -29.70 18.64 17.05
C THR A 9 -28.97 19.73 17.81
N ILE A 10 -29.73 20.70 18.29
CA ILE A 10 -29.28 21.77 19.18
C ILE A 10 -29.17 21.17 20.59
N ILE A 11 -27.95 21.04 21.12
CA ILE A 11 -27.73 20.81 22.55
C ILE A 11 -27.36 22.16 23.16
N THR A 12 -28.31 22.74 23.89
CA THR A 12 -28.11 23.90 24.76
C THR A 12 -28.01 23.48 26.22
N ALA A 13 -27.15 24.20 26.95
CA ALA A 13 -26.92 24.24 28.40
C ALA A 13 -25.88 23.22 28.93
N THR A 14 -24.88 23.60 29.73
CA THR A 14 -24.82 24.66 30.75
C THR A 14 -23.46 25.36 30.81
N LEU A 15 -23.50 26.67 31.06
CA LEU A 15 -22.36 27.52 31.41
C LEU A 15 -21.63 26.96 32.65
N THR A 16 -20.38 26.57 32.50
CA THR A 16 -19.38 26.65 33.57
C THR A 16 -18.31 27.64 33.12
N THR A 17 -18.26 28.76 33.82
CA THR A 17 -17.29 29.84 33.61
C THR A 17 -15.90 29.36 34.04
N ALA A 18 -15.10 28.87 33.09
CA ALA A 18 -13.66 28.82 33.20
C ALA A 18 -13.08 30.00 32.40
N PRO A 19 -12.03 30.69 32.88
CA PRO A 19 -11.52 31.89 32.22
C PRO A 19 -11.08 31.57 30.80
N VAL A 20 -11.66 32.31 29.86
CA VAL A 20 -11.23 32.44 28.47
C VAL A 20 -9.73 32.71 28.46
N SER A 21 -8.94 31.72 28.07
CA SER A 21 -7.59 31.95 27.56
C SER A 21 -7.73 32.33 26.09
N PRO A 22 -7.44 33.58 25.67
CA PRO A 22 -7.64 34.01 24.31
C PRO A 22 -6.35 33.75 23.53
N GLN A 23 -6.10 32.51 23.10
CA GLN A 23 -5.18 32.16 21.99
C GLN A 23 -5.03 30.65 21.87
N ASP A 24 -5.86 30.02 21.04
CA ASP A 24 -5.36 28.95 20.19
C ASP A 24 -5.93 29.12 18.78
N LYS A 25 -5.61 30.28 18.20
CA LYS A 25 -5.47 30.36 16.76
C LYS A 25 -4.16 29.62 16.47
N SER A 26 -4.26 28.33 16.20
CA SER A 26 -3.16 27.55 15.66
C SER A 26 -2.65 28.30 14.43
N ALA A 27 -1.52 28.98 14.59
CA ALA A 27 -0.83 29.58 13.47
C ALA A 27 -0.60 28.44 12.44
N PRO A 28 -0.85 28.67 11.14
CA PRO A 28 -0.54 27.66 10.15
C PRO A 28 0.91 27.20 10.37
N PRO A 29 1.17 25.87 10.36
CA PRO A 29 2.49 25.35 10.67
C PRO A 29 3.51 26.08 9.82
N ARG A 30 4.58 26.56 10.47
CA ARG A 30 5.62 27.32 9.77
C ARG A 30 6.13 26.48 8.61
N LYS A 31 6.35 27.08 7.45
CA LYS A 31 6.75 26.38 6.21
C LYS A 31 7.95 25.43 6.45
N ASP A 32 8.87 25.82 7.34
CA ASP A 32 10.02 25.04 7.76
C ASP A 32 9.64 23.74 8.51
N GLN A 33 8.61 23.77 9.36
CA GLN A 33 8.10 22.58 10.08
C GLN A 33 7.43 21.58 9.14
N VAL A 34 6.74 22.08 8.10
CA VAL A 34 6.11 21.23 7.07
C VAL A 34 7.18 20.52 6.25
N GLU A 35 8.24 21.24 5.86
CA GLU A 35 9.34 20.67 5.09
C GLU A 35 10.16 19.66 5.90
N GLU A 36 10.46 19.96 7.16
CA GLU A 36 11.13 19.03 8.08
C GLU A 36 10.29 17.75 8.31
N SER A 37 8.98 17.90 8.52
CA SER A 37 8.06 16.77 8.66
C SER A 37 8.04 15.90 7.41
N ALA A 38 8.00 16.50 6.21
CA ALA A 38 8.03 15.77 4.95
C ALA A 38 9.35 14.99 4.75
N LYS A 39 10.49 15.57 5.12
CA LYS A 39 11.80 14.88 5.10
C LYS A 39 11.80 13.68 6.04
N LYS A 40 11.34 13.88 7.29
CA LYS A 40 11.23 12.81 8.29
C LYS A 40 10.31 11.68 7.84
N ILE A 41 9.16 11.99 7.23
CA ILE A 41 8.24 10.98 6.68
C ILE A 41 8.94 10.13 5.61
N LYS A 42 9.68 10.75 4.69
CA LYS A 42 10.42 10.02 3.65
C LYS A 42 11.49 9.10 4.25
N GLU A 43 12.20 9.55 5.28
CA GLU A 43 13.16 8.71 5.99
C GLU A 43 12.50 7.53 6.70
N LEU A 44 11.37 7.76 7.37
CA LEU A 44 10.59 6.70 8.02
C LEU A 44 10.04 5.68 7.01
N GLN A 45 9.58 6.14 5.84
CA GLN A 45 9.14 5.25 4.75
C GLN A 45 10.28 4.37 4.25
N LYS A 46 11.49 4.93 4.05
CA LYS A 46 12.67 4.14 3.67
C LYS A 46 13.01 3.07 4.70
N LYS A 47 13.06 3.45 5.99
CA LYS A 47 13.31 2.50 7.09
C LYS A 47 12.24 1.42 7.17
N ARG A 48 10.97 1.78 7.01
CA ARG A 48 9.85 0.81 6.99
C ARG A 48 10.04 -0.20 5.86
N ILE A 49 10.35 0.26 4.65
CA ILE A 49 10.58 -0.63 3.50
C ILE A 49 11.78 -1.55 3.75
N GLU A 50 12.87 -1.04 4.31
CA GLU A 50 14.04 -1.86 4.64
C GLU A 50 13.72 -2.98 5.64
N ILE A 51 13.00 -2.65 6.72
CA ILE A 51 12.53 -3.64 7.70
C ILE A 51 11.63 -4.69 7.02
N LEU A 52 10.71 -4.26 6.15
CA LEU A 52 9.79 -5.16 5.44
C LEU A 52 10.52 -6.06 4.42
N LYS A 53 11.62 -5.59 3.81
CA LYS A 53 12.50 -6.42 2.97
C LYS A 53 13.12 -7.53 3.81
N ASN A 54 13.73 -7.19 4.94
CA ASN A 54 14.31 -8.16 5.85
C ASN A 54 13.27 -9.16 6.37
N ALA A 55 12.06 -8.69 6.70
CA ALA A 55 10.96 -9.55 7.14
C ALA A 55 10.53 -10.52 6.04
N THR A 56 10.42 -10.05 4.79
CA THR A 56 10.05 -10.89 3.63
C THR A 56 11.12 -11.95 3.34
N GLU A 57 12.40 -11.59 3.45
CA GLU A 57 13.49 -12.55 3.29
C GLU A 57 13.51 -13.60 4.41
N ALA A 58 13.33 -13.16 5.66
CA ALA A 58 13.27 -14.05 6.82
C ALA A 58 12.07 -15.00 6.73
N SER A 59 10.90 -14.51 6.36
CA SER A 59 9.68 -15.32 6.22
C SER A 59 9.82 -16.36 5.12
N LEU A 60 10.41 -15.99 3.98
CA LEU A 60 10.69 -16.95 2.89
C LEU A 60 11.69 -18.04 3.32
N LYS A 61 12.75 -17.68 4.06
CA LYS A 61 13.71 -18.66 4.61
C LYS A 61 13.03 -19.63 5.58
N LEU A 62 12.19 -19.12 6.49
CA LEU A 62 11.47 -19.95 7.45
C LEU A 62 10.43 -20.85 6.77
N LEU A 63 9.73 -20.34 5.76
CA LEU A 63 8.79 -21.10 4.96
C LEU A 63 9.49 -22.27 4.25
N LYS A 64 10.63 -22.02 3.59
CA LYS A 64 11.42 -23.09 2.95
C LYS A 64 11.96 -24.12 3.94
N ALA A 65 12.19 -23.72 5.19
CA ALA A 65 12.55 -24.61 6.28
C ALA A 65 11.34 -25.31 6.95
N ASN A 66 10.11 -25.10 6.43
CA ASN A 66 8.86 -25.63 6.98
C ASN A 66 8.56 -25.15 8.43
N ARG A 67 9.08 -23.99 8.81
CA ARG A 67 8.93 -23.35 10.14
C ARG A 67 7.97 -22.17 10.14
N LEU A 68 7.40 -21.84 8.98
CA LEU A 68 6.41 -20.77 8.81
C LEU A 68 5.39 -21.22 7.78
N ASP A 69 4.14 -20.81 7.94
CA ASP A 69 3.09 -21.13 7.00
C ASP A 69 3.16 -20.24 5.76
N VAL A 70 2.66 -20.74 4.63
CA VAL A 70 2.67 -20.03 3.34
C VAL A 70 1.96 -18.68 3.44
N ALA A 71 0.87 -18.63 4.21
CA ALA A 71 0.08 -17.42 4.42
C ALA A 71 0.91 -16.27 5.02
N ASP A 72 1.80 -16.54 5.97
CA ASP A 72 2.62 -15.51 6.63
C ASP A 72 3.72 -14.96 5.71
N ALA A 73 4.32 -15.84 4.89
CA ALA A 73 5.28 -15.42 3.87
C ALA A 73 4.61 -14.58 2.77
N LEU A 74 3.41 -14.99 2.36
CA LEU A 74 2.57 -14.23 1.43
C LEU A 74 2.21 -12.86 2.01
N ASP A 75 1.76 -12.79 3.26
CA ASP A 75 1.41 -11.54 3.93
C ASP A 75 2.61 -10.59 4.01
N SER A 76 3.77 -11.10 4.43
CA SER A 76 5.02 -10.33 4.48
C SER A 76 5.34 -9.68 3.12
N ARG A 77 5.27 -10.45 2.03
CA ARG A 77 5.54 -9.93 0.68
C ARG A 77 4.50 -8.91 0.23
N THR A 78 3.21 -9.18 0.47
CA THR A 78 2.15 -8.24 0.07
C THR A 78 2.23 -6.93 0.85
N THR A 79 2.61 -6.98 2.13
CA THR A 79 2.85 -5.81 2.97
C THR A 79 4.03 -4.99 2.48
N LEU A 80 5.15 -5.64 2.11
CA LEU A 80 6.29 -4.98 1.49
C LEU A 80 5.88 -4.29 0.18
N LEU A 81 5.22 -5.02 -0.73
CA LEU A 81 4.81 -4.47 -2.02
C LEU A 81 3.88 -3.26 -1.85
N ARG A 82 2.94 -3.32 -0.91
CA ARG A 82 2.08 -2.16 -0.59
C ARG A 82 2.90 -0.95 -0.15
N ALA A 83 3.87 -1.15 0.75
CA ALA A 83 4.73 -0.07 1.23
C ALA A 83 5.59 0.54 0.10
N GLU A 84 6.11 -0.29 -0.81
CA GLU A 84 6.87 0.16 -1.98
C GLU A 84 5.97 0.99 -2.91
N LEU A 85 4.75 0.52 -3.19
CA LEU A 85 3.78 1.23 -4.03
C LEU A 85 3.27 2.55 -3.42
N GLU A 86 3.18 2.64 -2.09
CA GLU A 86 2.83 3.86 -1.35
C GLU A 86 3.95 4.91 -1.43
N ALA A 87 5.21 4.48 -1.43
CA ALA A 87 6.36 5.37 -1.45
C ALA A 87 6.72 5.87 -2.86
N THR A 88 6.32 5.14 -3.91
CA THR A 88 6.60 5.49 -5.30
C THR A 88 5.63 6.54 -5.85
N ALA A 89 6.17 7.65 -6.34
CA ALA A 89 5.44 8.70 -7.06
C ALA A 89 5.47 8.54 -8.59
N ASN A 90 6.40 7.74 -9.11
CA ASN A 90 6.63 7.55 -10.55
C ASN A 90 5.84 6.33 -11.07
N GLU A 91 5.00 6.52 -12.09
CA GLU A 91 4.17 5.43 -12.62
C GLU A 91 5.00 4.33 -13.29
N ALA A 92 6.14 4.65 -13.91
CA ALA A 92 7.04 3.64 -14.50
C ALA A 92 7.69 2.75 -13.42
N GLU A 93 8.08 3.34 -12.29
CA GLU A 93 8.55 2.59 -11.12
C GLU A 93 7.42 1.75 -10.52
N ARG A 94 6.18 2.28 -10.48
CA ARG A 94 5.01 1.55 -10.00
C ARG A 94 4.77 0.29 -10.84
N ILE A 95 4.83 0.40 -12.16
CA ILE A 95 4.73 -0.73 -13.09
C ILE A 95 5.81 -1.78 -12.80
N THR A 96 7.06 -1.33 -12.63
CA THR A 96 8.19 -2.21 -12.33
C THR A 96 8.00 -2.97 -11.01
N LEU A 97 7.55 -2.29 -9.96
CA LEU A 97 7.26 -2.91 -8.66
C LEU A 97 6.14 -3.96 -8.76
N ILE A 98 5.07 -3.66 -9.51
CA ILE A 98 3.98 -4.62 -9.73
C ILE A 98 4.50 -5.85 -10.48
N GLN A 99 5.31 -5.68 -11.52
CA GLN A 99 5.91 -6.79 -12.26
C GLN A 99 6.77 -7.69 -11.36
N ASN A 100 7.62 -7.09 -10.52
CA ASN A 100 8.42 -7.84 -9.53
C ASN A 100 7.53 -8.56 -8.50
N GLY A 101 6.34 -8.01 -8.21
CA GLY A 101 5.33 -8.67 -7.38
C GLY A 101 4.75 -9.91 -8.07
N ILE A 102 4.37 -9.78 -9.34
CA ILE A 102 3.84 -10.87 -10.19
C ILE A 102 4.86 -12.02 -10.25
N ASP A 103 6.10 -11.72 -10.61
CA ASP A 103 7.15 -12.74 -10.76
C ASP A 103 7.40 -13.49 -9.44
N TRP A 104 7.36 -12.78 -8.32
CA TRP A 104 7.48 -13.40 -7.00
C TRP A 104 6.30 -14.31 -6.67
N MET A 105 5.06 -13.86 -6.92
CA MET A 105 3.86 -14.67 -6.67
C MET A 105 3.82 -15.92 -7.54
N LYS A 106 4.23 -15.79 -8.80
CA LYS A 106 4.36 -16.92 -9.72
C LYS A 106 5.38 -17.94 -9.21
N ALA A 107 6.58 -17.49 -8.87
CA ALA A 107 7.63 -18.37 -8.34
C ALA A 107 7.22 -19.06 -7.03
N LEU A 108 6.55 -18.33 -6.12
CA LEU A 108 6.03 -18.92 -4.89
C LEU A 108 4.91 -19.94 -5.20
N GLY A 109 4.02 -19.61 -6.13
CA GLY A 109 2.90 -20.48 -6.52
C GLY A 109 3.37 -21.78 -7.17
N ASP A 110 4.38 -21.71 -8.03
CA ASP A 110 4.99 -22.88 -8.66
C ASP A 110 5.69 -23.77 -7.62
N TRP A 111 6.44 -23.15 -6.70
CA TRP A 111 7.06 -23.87 -5.59
C TRP A 111 6.02 -24.52 -4.67
N ALA A 112 5.00 -23.78 -4.25
CA ALA A 112 3.93 -24.28 -3.38
C ALA A 112 3.15 -25.41 -4.06
N GLY A 113 2.85 -25.27 -5.35
CA GLY A 113 2.19 -26.29 -6.17
C GLY A 113 3.02 -27.57 -6.31
N SER A 114 4.35 -27.48 -6.34
CA SER A 114 5.22 -28.67 -6.34
C SER A 114 5.21 -29.45 -5.02
N LEU A 115 4.71 -28.85 -3.95
CA LEU A 115 4.68 -29.42 -2.60
C LEU A 115 3.30 -29.92 -2.17
N THR A 116 2.24 -29.68 -2.95
CA THR A 116 0.88 -30.11 -2.56
C THR A 116 0.81 -31.63 -2.39
N GLY A 117 0.26 -32.09 -1.26
CA GLY A 117 0.19 -33.51 -0.90
C GLY A 117 0.64 -33.74 0.55
N PRO A 118 1.74 -34.47 0.83
CA PRO A 118 2.18 -34.79 2.19
C PRO A 118 2.86 -33.61 2.92
N SER A 119 2.91 -32.41 2.33
CA SER A 119 3.53 -31.23 2.96
C SER A 119 2.52 -30.40 3.76
N ARG A 120 3.01 -29.39 4.50
CA ARG A 120 2.16 -28.40 5.17
C ARG A 120 1.50 -27.41 4.19
N VAL A 121 1.87 -27.45 2.91
CA VAL A 121 1.30 -26.59 1.86
C VAL A 121 0.00 -27.21 1.36
N THR A 122 -1.10 -26.50 1.57
CA THR A 122 -2.42 -26.94 1.13
C THR A 122 -2.77 -26.41 -0.26
N GLU A 123 -3.74 -27.05 -0.92
CA GLU A 123 -4.31 -26.51 -2.16
C GLU A 123 -4.90 -25.11 -1.96
N LEU A 124 -5.47 -24.83 -0.78
CA LEU A 124 -5.96 -23.50 -0.42
C LEU A 124 -4.85 -22.45 -0.44
N ASP A 125 -3.63 -22.78 -0.01
CA ASP A 125 -2.49 -21.86 -0.05
C ASP A 125 -2.10 -21.53 -1.49
N VAL A 126 -2.06 -22.54 -2.36
CA VAL A 126 -1.79 -22.36 -3.80
C VAL A 126 -2.86 -21.45 -4.43
N LEU A 127 -4.13 -21.67 -4.11
CA LEU A 127 -5.23 -20.84 -4.61
C LEU A 127 -5.13 -19.38 -4.12
N LYS A 128 -4.75 -19.15 -2.86
CA LYS A 128 -4.52 -17.80 -2.32
C LYS A 128 -3.38 -17.09 -3.04
N ILE A 129 -2.27 -17.77 -3.30
CA ILE A 129 -1.13 -17.21 -4.06
C ILE A 129 -1.58 -16.85 -5.49
N ARG A 130 -2.29 -17.75 -6.17
CA ARG A 130 -2.80 -17.51 -7.53
C ARG A 130 -3.78 -16.34 -7.59
N ALA A 131 -4.67 -16.22 -6.60
CA ALA A 131 -5.58 -15.08 -6.51
C ALA A 131 -4.80 -13.76 -6.38
N LYS A 132 -3.73 -13.72 -5.57
CA LYS A 132 -2.86 -12.54 -5.45
C LYS A 132 -2.06 -12.26 -6.71
N HIS A 133 -1.60 -13.28 -7.41
CA HIS A 133 -0.97 -13.13 -8.73
C HIS A 133 -1.91 -12.42 -9.72
N ILE A 134 -3.14 -12.92 -9.87
CA ILE A 134 -4.15 -12.33 -10.75
C ILE A 134 -4.50 -10.89 -10.33
N GLU A 135 -4.61 -10.62 -9.03
CA GLU A 135 -4.85 -9.27 -8.52
C GLU A 135 -3.75 -8.29 -8.97
N LEU A 136 -2.48 -8.71 -8.94
CA LEU A 136 -1.36 -7.89 -9.41
C LEU A 136 -1.35 -7.73 -10.93
N GLU A 137 -1.72 -8.75 -11.70
CA GLU A 137 -1.89 -8.62 -13.16
C GLU A 137 -2.97 -7.58 -13.51
N ILE A 138 -4.10 -7.61 -12.79
CA ILE A 138 -5.16 -6.59 -12.95
C ILE A 138 -4.61 -5.20 -12.62
N PHE A 139 -3.81 -5.05 -11.57
CA PHE A 139 -3.21 -3.76 -11.22
C PHE A 139 -2.18 -3.29 -12.26
N LEU A 140 -1.41 -4.21 -12.85
CA LEU A 140 -0.47 -3.92 -13.92
C LEU A 140 -1.19 -3.35 -15.14
N GLU A 141 -2.24 -4.01 -15.60
CA GLU A 141 -3.01 -3.55 -16.75
C GLU A 141 -3.66 -2.19 -16.49
N ARG A 142 -4.19 -1.96 -15.27
CA ARG A 142 -4.70 -0.64 -14.87
C ARG A 142 -3.61 0.44 -14.88
N ALA A 143 -2.40 0.12 -14.42
CA ALA A 143 -1.27 1.05 -14.42
C ALA A 143 -0.84 1.42 -15.84
N LYS A 144 -0.72 0.44 -16.74
CA LYS A 144 -0.40 0.66 -18.17
C LYS A 144 -1.44 1.56 -18.86
N VAL A 145 -2.73 1.32 -18.62
CA VAL A 145 -3.80 2.16 -19.18
C VAL A 145 -3.73 3.60 -18.64
N ARG A 146 -3.41 3.80 -17.36
CA ARG A 146 -3.21 5.14 -16.79
C ARG A 146 -2.02 5.85 -17.43
N GLU A 147 -0.87 5.18 -17.52
CA GLU A 147 0.34 5.74 -18.12
C GLU A 147 0.10 6.14 -19.60
N ALA A 148 -0.60 5.30 -20.38
CA ALA A 148 -0.95 5.62 -21.76
C ALA A 148 -1.82 6.88 -21.87
N ARG A 149 -2.86 6.99 -21.02
CA ARG A 149 -3.75 8.17 -21.00
C ARG A 149 -3.03 9.44 -20.58
N GLU A 150 -2.09 9.37 -19.65
CA GLU A 150 -1.27 10.52 -19.26
C GLU A 150 -0.38 11.00 -20.41
N LYS A 151 0.28 10.06 -21.11
CA LYS A 151 1.07 10.37 -22.31
C LYS A 151 0.23 11.00 -23.42
N GLU A 152 -1.00 10.55 -23.64
CA GLU A 152 -1.92 11.15 -24.61
C GLU A 152 -2.29 12.59 -24.23
N ARG A 153 -2.65 12.83 -22.96
CA ARG A 153 -2.97 14.18 -22.46
C ARG A 153 -1.78 15.13 -22.56
N GLU A 154 -0.57 14.65 -22.33
CA GLU A 154 0.64 15.46 -22.50
C GLU A 154 0.89 15.83 -23.97
N LYS A 155 0.60 14.92 -24.92
CA LYS A 155 0.69 15.19 -26.35
C LYS A 155 -0.35 16.21 -26.80
N GLU A 156 -1.58 16.11 -26.31
CA GLU A 156 -2.65 17.08 -26.62
C GLU A 156 -2.33 18.48 -26.11
N LYS A 157 -1.79 18.61 -24.89
CA LYS A 157 -1.34 19.90 -24.34
C LYS A 157 -0.17 20.54 -25.09
N LYS A 158 0.61 19.75 -25.83
CA LYS A 158 1.76 20.20 -26.62
C LYS A 158 1.41 20.48 -28.08
N LYS A 159 0.15 20.30 -28.48
CA LYS A 159 -0.32 20.62 -29.84
C LYS A 159 -0.60 22.14 -29.92
N PRO A 160 0.05 22.87 -30.84
CA PRO A 160 -0.11 24.32 -30.97
C PRO A 160 -1.51 24.73 -31.40
#